data_AF-A0A1M6T759-F1
#
_entry.id   AF-A0A1M6T759-F1
#
_cell.length_a   1.000
_cell.length_b   1.000
_cell.length_c   1.000
_cell.angle_alpha   90.00
_cell.angle_beta   90.00
_cell.angle_gamma   90.00
#
_symmetry.space_group_name_H-M   'P 1'
#
loop_
_entity.id
_entity.type
_entity.pdbx_description
1 polymer ?
#
loop_
_entity_poly.entity_id
_entity_poly.type
_entity_poly.pdbx_seq_one_letter_code
_entity_poly.pdbx_strand_id
1 'polypeptide(L)'
;MTMTTTPIGRDRDHLIDKTNRLQRERAELALTGPTLARLRCDLRYHQAMTDLLALTDPWDDDARVIVNGRRLMHQFFADHYQHELEQIEGAA
;
A
#
# COMPACT_ATOMS: atom_id res chain seq x y z
N MET A 1 26.27 0.50 26.10
CA MET A 1 25.30 -0.15 25.20
C MET A 1 24.50 0.95 24.52
N THR A 2 24.79 1.24 23.26
CA THR A 2 24.10 2.28 22.49
C THR A 2 22.80 1.66 21.99
N MET A 3 21.65 2.02 22.58
CA MET A 3 20.36 1.67 21.99
C MET A 3 20.20 2.48 20.71
N THR A 4 20.58 1.89 19.57
CA THR A 4 20.24 2.42 18.25
C THR A 4 18.74 2.21 18.01
N THR A 5 17.92 3.09 18.57
CA THR A 5 16.50 3.24 18.22
C THR A 5 16.40 3.99 16.89
N THR A 6 16.78 3.34 15.79
CA THR A 6 16.43 3.84 14.46
C THR A 6 14.91 3.65 14.27
N PRO A 7 14.20 4.65 13.73
CA PRO A 7 12.90 5.02 14.25
C PRO A 7 11.78 4.39 13.43
N ILE A 8 11.28 3.25 13.91
CA ILE A 8 10.02 2.64 13.45
C ILE A 8 8.91 3.72 13.34
N GLY A 9 8.91 4.72 14.23
CA GLY A 9 8.01 5.87 14.17
C GLY A 9 8.16 6.77 12.93
N ARG A 10 9.38 7.14 12.51
CA ARG A 10 9.55 8.00 11.31
C ARG A 10 9.22 7.25 10.02
N ASP A 11 9.52 5.95 9.97
CA ASP A 11 9.19 5.12 8.82
C ASP A 11 7.67 4.96 8.68
N ARG A 12 6.96 4.78 9.81
CA ARG A 12 5.50 4.74 9.85
C ARG A 12 4.86 6.07 9.43
N ASP A 13 5.33 7.20 9.98
CA ASP A 13 4.77 8.52 9.63
C ASP A 13 4.98 8.84 8.15
N HIS A 14 6.16 8.53 7.61
CA HIS A 14 6.44 8.67 6.19
C HIS A 14 5.52 7.78 5.32
N LEU A 15 5.26 6.54 5.74
CA LEU A 15 4.35 5.63 5.04
C LEU A 15 2.90 6.12 5.09
N ILE A 16 2.46 6.71 6.21
CA ILE A 16 1.15 7.35 6.32
C ILE A 16 1.03 8.49 5.32
N ASP A 17 1.99 9.41 5.28
CA ASP A 17 2.00 10.54 4.34
C ASP A 17 2.00 10.08 2.88
N LYS A 18 2.84 9.09 2.56
CA LYS A 18 2.91 8.48 1.23
C LYS A 18 1.57 7.85 0.84
N THR A 19 0.94 7.09 1.75
CA THR A 19 -0.32 6.42 1.51
C THR A 19 -1.46 7.41 1.29
N ASN A 20 -1.54 8.46 2.13
CA ASN A 20 -2.51 9.54 1.99
C ASN A 20 -2.35 10.29 0.66
N ARG A 21 -1.11 10.54 0.24
CA ARG A 21 -0.83 11.14 -1.07
C ARG A 21 -1.31 10.22 -2.19
N LEU A 22 -0.98 8.93 -2.14
CA LEU A 22 -1.41 7.96 -3.14
C LEU A 22 -2.94 7.84 -3.20
N GLN A 23 -3.64 7.91 -2.07
CA GLN A 23 -5.10 7.91 -2.04
C GLN A 23 -5.69 9.09 -2.81
N ARG A 24 -5.10 10.29 -2.70
CA ARG A 24 -5.51 11.46 -3.48
C ARG A 24 -5.21 11.30 -4.97
N GLU A 25 -3.99 10.87 -5.31
CA GLU A 25 -3.61 10.59 -6.71
C GLU A 25 -4.54 9.57 -7.38
N ARG A 26 -4.96 8.54 -6.65
CA ARG A 26 -5.94 7.55 -7.12
C ARG A 26 -7.30 8.17 -7.42
N ALA A 27 -7.80 9.04 -6.53
CA ALA A 27 -9.08 9.71 -6.74
C ALA A 27 -9.06 10.61 -7.99
N GLU A 28 -7.94 11.30 -8.22
CA GLU A 28 -7.75 12.12 -9.43
C GLU A 28 -7.68 11.25 -10.71
N LEU A 29 -6.89 10.18 -10.68
CA LEU A 29 -6.73 9.27 -11.81
C LEU A 29 -7.98 8.45 -12.12
N ALA A 30 -8.83 8.17 -11.12
CA ALA A 30 -10.08 7.46 -11.33
C ALA A 30 -11.07 8.23 -12.22
N LEU A 31 -10.97 9.56 -12.26
CA LEU A 31 -11.88 10.41 -13.04
C LEU A 31 -11.43 10.59 -14.49
N THR A 32 -10.12 10.68 -14.73
CA THR A 32 -9.58 11.13 -16.03
C THR A 32 -8.27 10.46 -16.45
N GLY A 33 -7.71 9.59 -15.62
CA GLY A 33 -6.38 9.04 -15.81
C GLY A 33 -6.32 7.98 -16.91
N PRO A 34 -5.24 7.93 -17.71
CA PRO A 34 -4.97 6.78 -18.58
C PRO A 34 -4.90 5.48 -17.78
N THR A 35 -5.45 4.38 -18.32
CA THR A 35 -5.55 3.07 -17.64
C THR A 35 -4.23 2.64 -17.02
N LEU A 36 -3.12 2.76 -17.76
CA LEU A 36 -1.79 2.37 -17.27
C LEU A 36 -1.33 3.20 -16.05
N ALA A 37 -1.59 4.51 -16.08
CA ALA A 37 -1.24 5.39 -14.96
C ALA A 37 -2.09 5.08 -13.72
N ARG A 38 -3.38 4.78 -13.91
CA ARG A 38 -4.28 4.34 -12.85
C ARG A 38 -3.80 3.04 -12.21
N LEU A 39 -3.54 2.00 -13.01
CA LEU A 39 -3.08 0.69 -12.51
C LEU A 39 -1.77 0.79 -11.73
N ARG A 40 -0.79 1.56 -12.22
CA ARG A 40 0.46 1.82 -11.49
C ARG A 40 0.23 2.56 -10.17
N CYS A 41 -0.74 3.46 -10.11
CA CYS A 41 -1.06 4.18 -8.88
C CYS A 41 -1.80 3.28 -7.87
N ASP A 42 -2.75 2.48 -8.35
CA ASP A 42 -3.45 1.46 -7.57
C ASP A 42 -2.44 0.46 -6.96
N LEU A 43 -1.52 -0.09 -7.77
CA LEU A 43 -0.45 -0.98 -7.28
C LEU A 43 0.37 -0.35 -6.15
N ARG A 44 0.92 0.86 -6.37
CA ARG A 44 1.76 1.56 -5.38
C ARG A 44 1.00 1.82 -4.07
N TYR A 45 -0.29 2.13 -4.15
CA TYR A 45 -1.13 2.32 -2.97
C TYR A 45 -1.33 1.03 -2.19
N HIS A 46 -1.65 -0.07 -2.86
CA HIS A 46 -1.88 -1.35 -2.21
C HIS A 46 -0.59 -1.92 -1.58
N GLN A 47 0.57 -1.70 -2.20
CA GLN A 47 1.87 -1.99 -1.60
C GLN A 47 2.12 -1.13 -0.34
N ALA A 48 1.92 0.19 -0.43
CA ALA A 48 2.13 1.09 0.72
C ALA A 48 1.20 0.77 1.91
N MET A 49 -0.06 0.39 1.64
CA MET A 49 -0.98 -0.07 2.68
C MET A 49 -0.53 -1.39 3.33
N THR A 50 0.03 -2.31 2.55
CA THR A 50 0.58 -3.57 3.06
C THR A 50 1.75 -3.31 4.01
N ASP A 51 2.67 -2.44 3.61
CA ASP A 51 3.81 -2.01 4.43
C ASP A 51 3.34 -1.32 5.73
N LEU A 52 2.37 -0.40 5.62
CA LEU A 52 1.82 0.31 6.76
C LEU A 52 1.12 -0.64 7.76
N LEU A 53 0.36 -1.60 7.26
CA LEU A 53 -0.32 -2.60 8.09
C LEU A 53 0.67 -3.57 8.73
N ALA A 54 1.80 -3.88 8.08
CA ALA A 54 2.87 -4.70 8.66
C ALA A 54 3.59 -3.99 9.83
N LEU A 55 3.63 -2.66 9.83
CA LEU A 55 4.18 -1.84 10.93
C LEU A 55 3.14 -1.49 12.01
N THR A 56 1.89 -1.92 11.85
CA THR A 56 0.83 -1.61 12.81
C THR A 56 0.87 -2.61 13.97
N ASP A 57 1.05 -2.10 15.19
CA ASP A 57 0.98 -2.88 16.42
C ASP A 57 -0.48 -2.97 16.91
N PRO A 58 -1.13 -4.14 16.85
CA PRO A 58 -2.52 -4.30 17.28
C PRO A 58 -2.63 -4.32 18.82
N TRP A 59 -3.65 -3.67 19.36
CA TRP A 59 -3.84 -3.54 20.81
C TRP A 59 -4.52 -4.76 21.47
N ASP A 60 -5.14 -5.65 20.68
CA ASP A 60 -5.74 -6.91 21.12
C ASP A 60 -5.81 -7.94 19.97
N ASP A 61 -6.32 -9.14 20.25
CA ASP A 61 -6.43 -10.23 19.28
C ASP A 61 -7.43 -9.94 18.15
N ASP A 62 -8.53 -9.25 18.44
CA ASP A 62 -9.52 -8.89 17.44
C ASP A 62 -8.94 -7.87 16.44
N ALA A 63 -8.22 -6.86 16.94
CA ALA A 63 -7.47 -5.90 16.16
C ALA A 63 -6.39 -6.58 15.31
N ARG A 64 -5.69 -7.58 15.86
CA ARG A 64 -4.70 -8.39 15.12
C ARG A 64 -5.32 -9.12 13.94
N VAL A 65 -6.51 -9.72 14.12
CA VAL A 65 -7.25 -10.38 13.03
C VAL A 65 -7.66 -9.37 11.97
N ILE A 66 -8.18 -8.21 12.36
CA ILE A 66 -8.58 -7.15 11.43
C ILE A 66 -7.40 -6.64 10.62
N VAL A 67 -6.29 -6.28 11.28
CA VAL A 67 -5.07 -5.78 10.63
C VAL A 67 -4.53 -6.80 9.63
N ASN A 68 -4.45 -8.08 10.01
CA ASN A 68 -4.02 -9.14 9.09
C ASN A 68 -4.98 -9.36 7.93
N GLY A 69 -6.30 -9.35 8.17
CA GLY A 69 -7.30 -9.48 7.12
C GLY A 69 -7.20 -8.33 6.10
N ARG A 70 -7.02 -7.09 6.56
CA ARG A 70 -6.78 -5.93 5.69
C ARG A 70 -5.48 -6.07 4.92
N ARG A 71 -4.40 -6.53 5.58
CA ARG A 71 -3.09 -6.70 4.93
C ARG A 71 -3.17 -7.72 3.80
N LEU A 72 -3.82 -8.87 4.03
CA LEU A 72 -4.03 -9.88 3.00
C LEU A 72 -4.88 -9.37 1.84
N MET A 73 -5.94 -8.60 2.13
CA MET A 73 -6.75 -7.95 1.10
C MET A 73 -5.90 -6.99 0.24
N HIS A 74 -5.06 -6.16 0.86
CA HIS A 74 -4.19 -5.25 0.11
C HIS A 74 -3.12 -5.98 -0.70
N GLN A 75 -2.55 -7.06 -0.16
CA GLN A 75 -1.61 -7.92 -0.89
C GLN A 75 -2.26 -8.50 -2.14
N PHE A 76 -3.47 -9.07 -2.01
CA PHE A 76 -4.22 -9.62 -3.14
C PHE A 76 -4.40 -8.59 -4.27
N PHE A 77 -4.81 -7.36 -3.92
CA PHE A 77 -4.97 -6.31 -4.92
C PHE A 77 -3.64 -5.87 -5.55
N ALA A 78 -2.56 -5.80 -4.76
CA ALA A 78 -1.24 -5.50 -5.31
C ALA A 78 -0.82 -6.56 -6.34
N ASP A 79 -0.96 -7.85 -6.00
CA ASP A 79 -0.63 -8.95 -6.90
C ASP A 79 -1.50 -8.91 -8.18
N HIS A 80 -2.79 -8.60 -8.03
CA HIS A 80 -3.71 -8.44 -9.16
C HIS A 80 -3.29 -7.32 -10.11
N TYR A 81 -3.02 -6.11 -9.60
CA TYR A 81 -2.61 -4.99 -10.44
C TYR A 81 -1.23 -5.16 -11.05
N GLN A 82 -0.31 -5.83 -10.34
CA GLN A 82 0.98 -6.23 -10.90
C GLN A 82 0.78 -7.14 -12.11
N HIS A 83 -0.09 -8.15 -12.00
CA HIS A 83 -0.40 -9.04 -13.10
C HIS A 83 -1.05 -8.34 -14.30
N GLU A 84 -2.00 -7.43 -14.05
CA GLU A 84 -2.63 -6.64 -15.14
C GLU A 84 -1.61 -5.77 -15.88
N LEU A 85 -0.68 -5.15 -15.14
CA LEU A 85 0.40 -4.35 -15.75
C LEU A 85 1.31 -5.21 -16.62
N GLU A 86 1.71 -6.39 -16.13
CA GLU A 86 2.55 -7.33 -16.89
C GLU A 86 1.88 -7.78 -18.19
N GLN A 87 0.56 -8.02 -18.18
CA GLN A 87 -0.19 -8.39 -19.38
C GLN A 87 -0.25 -7.24 -20.40
N ILE A 88 -0.45 -6.01 -19.96
CA ILE A 88 -0.53 -4.84 -20.83
C ILE A 88 0.86 -4.52 -21.42
N GLU A 89 1.89 -4.54 -20.60
CA GLU A 89 3.26 -4.19 -21.01
C GLU A 89 3.92 -5.30 -21.83
N GLY A 90 3.59 -6.57 -21.57
CA GLY A 90 4.07 -7.71 -22.38
C GLY A 90 3.33 -7.90 -23.72
N ALA A 91 2.21 -7.20 -23.92
CA ALA A 91 1.45 -7.19 -25.17
C ALA A 91 1.83 -6.02 -26.11
N ALA A 92 2.70 -5.11 -25.65
CA ALA A 92 3.19 -3.93 -26.39
C ALA A 92 4.54 -4.21 -27.07
#